data_AF-N6XGU2-F1
#
_entry.id   AF-N6XGU2-F1
#
_cell.length_a   1.000
_cell.length_b   1.000
_cell.length_c   1.000
_cell.angle_alpha   90.00
_cell.angle_beta   90.00
_cell.angle_gamma   90.00
#
_symmetry.space_group_name_H-M   'P 1'
#
loop_
_entity.id
_entity.type
_entity.pdbx_description
1 polymer ?
#
loop_
_entity_poly.entity_id
_entity_poly.type
_entity_poly.pdbx_seq_one_letter_code
_entity_poly.pdbx_strand_id
1 'polypeptide(L)'
;MLAGDRSRRRALFCLLLCLVALPASWLIFSELDRLWPEIATLEGPTFMAATTLLGAAMALGPLAAAIGFLLAVWFGVDSVYQPRRHPSPALDRFIVGAGLFVWFAPAATAAAMAIQAVLRGRIHFVRPPRDYLLATDPIAFWQGVGFWLIMGALFAFLAWRYWRPRLIPNAASED
;
A
#
# COMPACT_ATOMS: atom_id res chain seq x y z
N MET A 1 23.32 -8.58 -19.40
CA MET A 1 22.50 -8.63 -18.17
C MET A 1 21.08 -8.91 -18.62
N LEU A 2 20.42 -9.94 -18.10
CA LEU A 2 19.08 -10.30 -18.58
C LEU A 2 18.03 -9.34 -17.98
N ALA A 3 16.84 -9.27 -18.58
CA ALA A 3 15.79 -8.33 -18.17
C ALA A 3 15.39 -8.52 -16.69
N GLY A 4 15.25 -9.77 -16.24
CA GLY A 4 14.89 -10.08 -14.86
C GLY A 4 15.97 -9.68 -13.85
N ASP A 5 17.25 -9.71 -14.22
CA ASP A 5 18.33 -9.23 -13.34
C ASP A 5 18.19 -7.71 -13.10
N ARG A 6 17.73 -6.96 -14.10
CA ARG A 6 17.55 -5.50 -14.02
C ARG A 6 16.34 -5.16 -13.18
N SER A 7 15.22 -5.84 -13.38
CA SER A 7 14.04 -5.72 -12.51
C SER A 7 14.41 -6.08 -11.07
N ARG A 8 15.26 -7.10 -10.85
CA ARG A 8 15.71 -7.47 -9.50
C ARG A 8 16.51 -6.37 -8.79
N ARG A 9 17.42 -5.71 -9.51
CA ARG A 9 18.18 -4.58 -8.94
C ARG A 9 17.30 -3.38 -8.65
N ARG A 10 16.34 -3.08 -9.53
CA ARG A 10 15.34 -2.02 -9.29
C ARG A 10 14.49 -2.33 -8.06
N ALA A 11 14.04 -3.57 -7.93
CA ALA A 11 13.29 -4.03 -6.76
C ALA A 11 14.08 -3.81 -5.46
N LEU A 12 15.36 -4.21 -5.45
CA LEU A 12 16.25 -3.99 -4.30
C LEU A 12 16.42 -2.51 -3.98
N PHE A 13 16.67 -1.67 -4.99
CA PHE A 13 16.80 -0.22 -4.78
C PHE A 13 15.53 0.40 -4.21
N CYS A 14 14.36 0.06 -4.76
CA CYS A 14 13.07 0.53 -4.25
C CYS A 14 12.80 0.01 -2.83
N LEU A 15 13.22 -1.21 -2.50
CA LEU A 15 13.10 -1.76 -1.16
C LEU A 15 14.00 -0.99 -0.18
N LEU A 16 15.25 -0.70 -0.54
CA LEU A 16 16.16 0.11 0.27
C LEU A 16 15.61 1.52 0.48
N LEU A 17 15.04 2.14 -0.56
CA LEU A 17 14.35 3.42 -0.43
C LEU A 17 13.23 3.34 0.61
N CYS A 18 12.39 2.31 0.55
CA CYS A 18 11.34 2.09 1.55
C CYS A 18 11.91 1.90 2.96
N LEU A 19 12.93 1.05 3.09
CA LEU A 19 13.55 0.72 4.38
C LEU A 19 14.26 1.91 5.04
N VAL A 20 14.67 2.91 4.27
CA VAL A 20 15.27 4.15 4.80
C VAL A 20 14.20 5.23 5.00
N ALA A 21 13.32 5.44 4.02
CA ALA A 21 12.33 6.50 4.06
C ALA A 21 11.28 6.27 5.17
N LEU A 22 10.87 5.02 5.40
CA LEU A 22 9.88 4.69 6.43
C LEU A 22 10.35 5.04 7.85
N PRO A 23 11.50 4.54 8.35
CA PRO A 23 11.98 4.91 9.68
C PRO A 23 12.38 6.39 9.78
N ALA A 24 12.93 6.98 8.72
CA ALA A 24 13.23 8.42 8.71
C ALA A 24 11.94 9.25 8.88
N SER A 25 10.87 8.87 8.17
CA SER A 25 9.56 9.50 8.34
C SER A 25 9.04 9.31 9.74
N TRP A 26 9.05 8.07 10.25
CA TRP A 26 8.61 7.78 11.61
C TRP A 26 9.32 8.66 12.65
N LEU A 27 10.65 8.78 12.56
CA LEU A 27 11.45 9.60 13.47
C LEU A 27 11.06 11.08 13.41
N ILE A 28 10.85 11.63 12.21
CA ILE A 28 10.44 13.04 12.06
C ILE A 28 9.06 13.26 12.70
N PHE A 29 8.11 12.34 12.48
CA PHE A 29 6.78 12.43 13.08
C PHE A 29 6.82 12.24 14.60
N SER A 30 7.65 11.33 15.13
CA SER A 30 7.74 11.10 16.58
C SER A 30 8.43 12.24 17.34
N GLU A 31 9.35 12.95 16.70
CA GLU A 31 10.08 14.08 17.29
C GLU A 31 9.41 15.42 17.01
N LEU A 32 8.23 15.44 16.38
CA LEU A 32 7.57 16.67 15.97
C LEU A 32 7.31 17.62 17.15
N ASP A 33 6.86 17.08 18.28
CA ASP A 33 6.61 17.85 19.50
C ASP A 33 7.89 18.47 20.08
N ARG A 34 9.06 17.89 19.79
CA ARG A 34 10.37 18.43 20.18
C ARG A 34 10.89 19.45 19.18
N LEU A 35 10.78 19.16 17.89
CA LEU A 35 11.31 19.98 16.79
C LEU A 35 10.50 21.27 16.59
N TRP A 36 9.18 21.21 16.79
CA TRP A 36 8.30 22.34 16.50
C TRP A 36 8.56 23.56 17.39
N PRO A 37 8.72 23.44 18.73
CA PRO A 37 9.06 24.58 19.58
C PRO A 37 10.37 25.27 19.16
N GLU A 38 11.40 24.50 18.80
CA GLU A 38 12.69 25.05 18.34
C GLU A 38 12.52 25.85 17.05
N ILE A 39 11.80 25.28 16.07
CA ILE A 39 11.52 25.96 14.80
C ILE A 39 10.67 27.21 15.00
N ALA A 40 9.68 27.15 15.91
CA ALA A 40 8.77 28.26 16.18
C ALA A 40 9.47 29.48 16.83
N THR A 41 10.65 29.31 17.41
CA THR A 41 11.46 30.42 17.94
C THR A 41 12.30 31.14 16.87
N LEU A 42 12.42 30.56 15.67
CA LEU A 42 13.10 31.20 14.55
C LEU A 42 12.25 32.34 14.00
N GLU A 43 12.90 33.38 13.47
CA GLU A 43 12.22 34.54 12.88
C GLU A 43 12.58 34.73 11.40
N GLY A 44 11.62 35.24 10.62
CA GLY A 44 11.85 35.68 9.26
C GLY A 44 12.24 34.55 8.29
N PRO A 45 13.28 34.74 7.44
CA PRO A 45 13.63 33.77 6.39
C PRO A 45 14.03 32.38 6.91
N THR A 46 14.68 32.29 8.07
CA THR A 46 15.13 31.01 8.65
C THR A 46 13.94 30.17 9.12
N PHE A 47 12.92 30.80 9.71
CA PHE A 47 11.64 30.17 10.04
C PHE A 47 10.95 29.61 8.80
N MET A 48 10.84 30.40 7.73
CA MET A 48 10.23 29.95 6.48
C MET A 48 10.96 28.75 5.88
N ALA A 49 12.29 28.78 5.87
CA ALA A 49 13.09 27.66 5.37
C ALA A 49 12.91 26.39 6.23
N ALA A 50 12.98 26.52 7.56
CA ALA A 50 12.86 25.39 8.47
C ALA A 50 11.48 24.72 8.42
N THR A 51 10.40 25.52 8.45
CA THR A 51 9.03 25.01 8.32
C THR A 51 8.77 24.36 6.97
N THR A 52 9.29 24.94 5.89
CA THR A 52 9.18 24.36 4.54
C THR A 52 9.92 23.03 4.44
N LEU A 53 11.14 22.94 4.98
CA LEU A 53 11.91 21.69 5.00
C LEU A 53 11.24 20.61 5.84
N LEU A 54 10.73 20.97 7.02
CA LEU A 54 10.00 20.04 7.88
C LEU A 54 8.73 19.52 7.18
N GLY A 55 7.91 20.43 6.64
CA GLY A 55 6.70 20.08 5.90
C GLY A 55 7.00 19.21 4.67
N ALA A 56 8.05 19.55 3.91
CA ALA A 56 8.49 18.75 2.76
C ALA A 56 8.95 17.35 3.19
N ALA A 57 9.73 17.23 4.27
CA ALA A 57 10.19 15.95 4.76
C ALA A 57 9.02 15.07 5.25
N MET A 58 8.06 15.66 5.97
CA MET A 58 6.86 14.98 6.46
C MET A 58 5.92 14.55 5.33
N ALA A 59 5.87 15.28 4.22
CA ALA A 59 5.06 14.92 3.06
C ALA A 59 5.75 13.89 2.15
N LEU A 60 7.02 14.14 1.80
CA LEU A 60 7.76 13.32 0.84
C LEU A 60 8.25 12.00 1.44
N GLY A 61 8.58 11.96 2.72
CA GLY A 61 9.07 10.74 3.38
C GLY A 61 8.09 9.57 3.29
N PRO A 62 6.85 9.70 3.81
CA PRO A 62 5.85 8.63 3.73
C PRO A 62 5.49 8.28 2.28
N LEU A 63 5.44 9.27 1.40
CA LEU A 63 5.16 9.05 -0.02
C LEU A 63 6.28 8.23 -0.69
N ALA A 64 7.54 8.59 -0.46
CA ALA A 64 8.70 7.86 -0.97
C ALA A 64 8.74 6.43 -0.43
N ALA A 65 8.40 6.23 0.85
CA ALA A 65 8.30 4.91 1.45
C ALA A 65 7.20 4.06 0.77
N ALA A 66 6.00 4.60 0.59
CA ALA A 66 4.88 3.91 -0.04
C ALA A 66 5.17 3.56 -1.51
N ILE A 67 5.70 4.50 -2.28
CA ILE A 67 6.07 4.27 -3.68
C ILE A 67 7.22 3.25 -3.76
N GLY A 68 8.25 3.40 -2.92
CA GLY A 68 9.37 2.47 -2.82
C GLY A 68 8.89 1.04 -2.55
N PHE A 69 7.97 0.86 -1.60
CA PHE A 69 7.37 -0.42 -1.29
C PHE A 69 6.62 -1.02 -2.49
N LEU A 70 5.70 -0.27 -3.09
CA LEU A 70 4.90 -0.74 -4.23
C LEU A 70 5.77 -1.12 -5.43
N LEU A 71 6.77 -0.29 -5.76
CA LEU A 71 7.71 -0.58 -6.84
C LEU A 71 8.63 -1.76 -6.51
N ALA A 72 9.04 -1.92 -5.25
CA ALA A 72 9.81 -3.08 -4.83
C ALA A 72 9.05 -4.38 -5.04
N VAL A 73 7.77 -4.41 -4.67
CA VAL A 73 6.90 -5.57 -4.91
C VAL A 73 6.68 -5.78 -6.41
N TRP A 74 6.35 -4.72 -7.15
CA TRP A 74 6.11 -4.81 -8.59
C TRP A 74 7.32 -5.35 -9.36
N PHE A 75 8.49 -4.72 -9.22
CA PHE A 75 9.71 -5.15 -9.89
C PHE A 75 10.23 -6.49 -9.34
N GLY A 76 9.95 -6.79 -8.07
CA GLY A 76 10.26 -8.08 -7.45
C GLY A 76 9.53 -9.20 -8.19
N VAL A 77 8.20 -9.10 -8.29
CA VAL A 77 7.37 -10.08 -8.99
C VAL A 77 7.74 -10.15 -10.47
N ASP A 78 7.88 -9.01 -11.14
CA ASP A 78 8.28 -8.94 -12.56
C ASP A 78 9.62 -9.65 -12.83
N SER A 79 10.58 -9.54 -11.90
CA SER A 79 11.87 -10.23 -12.02
C SER A 79 11.74 -11.76 -12.04
N VAL A 80 10.73 -12.32 -11.36
CA VAL A 80 10.54 -13.78 -11.25
C VAL A 80 10.11 -14.38 -12.59
N TYR A 81 9.25 -13.66 -13.32
CA TYR A 81 8.68 -14.11 -14.60
C TYR A 81 9.54 -13.76 -15.82
N GLN A 82 10.70 -13.14 -15.63
CA GLN A 82 11.63 -12.79 -16.69
C GLN A 82 12.89 -13.65 -16.65
N PRO A 83 13.60 -13.82 -17.79
CA PRO A 83 14.88 -14.52 -17.83
C PRO A 83 15.90 -13.90 -16.87
N ARG A 84 16.58 -14.74 -16.09
CA ARG A 84 17.61 -14.37 -15.10
C ARG A 84 18.82 -15.29 -15.18
N ARG A 85 19.99 -14.75 -14.82
CA ARG A 85 21.25 -15.51 -14.85
C ARG A 85 21.35 -16.53 -13.71
N HIS A 86 20.84 -16.16 -12.54
CA HIS A 86 20.87 -16.98 -11.33
C HIS A 86 19.45 -17.08 -10.75
N PRO A 87 18.68 -18.12 -11.12
CA PRO A 87 17.37 -18.35 -10.53
C PRO A 87 17.49 -18.75 -9.05
N SER A 88 16.54 -18.30 -8.23
CA SER A 88 16.56 -18.48 -6.77
C SER A 88 15.19 -18.96 -6.25
N PRO A 89 14.87 -20.26 -6.34
CA PRO A 89 13.50 -20.76 -6.20
C PRO A 89 12.81 -20.43 -4.87
N ALA A 90 13.50 -20.53 -3.73
CA ALA A 90 12.92 -20.24 -2.42
C ALA A 90 12.53 -18.75 -2.28
N LEU A 91 13.43 -17.88 -2.72
CA LEU A 91 13.23 -16.43 -2.67
C LEU A 91 12.18 -15.96 -3.68
N ASP A 92 12.08 -16.63 -4.83
CA ASP A 92 11.06 -16.36 -5.84
C ASP A 92 9.66 -16.72 -5.34
N ARG A 93 9.52 -17.86 -4.63
CA ARG A 93 8.26 -18.22 -3.96
C ARG A 93 7.86 -17.19 -2.90
N PHE A 94 8.82 -16.73 -2.10
CA PHE A 94 8.57 -15.68 -1.12
C PHE A 94 8.07 -14.39 -1.78
N ILE A 95 8.71 -13.95 -2.87
CA ILE A 95 8.32 -12.73 -3.59
C ILE A 95 6.95 -12.84 -4.23
N VAL A 96 6.63 -13.98 -4.84
CA VAL A 96 5.30 -14.24 -5.40
C VAL A 96 4.24 -14.26 -4.30
N GLY A 97 4.51 -14.95 -3.19
CA GLY A 97 3.61 -14.98 -2.03
C GLY A 97 3.38 -13.59 -1.42
N ALA A 98 4.44 -12.82 -1.23
CA ALA A 98 4.35 -11.44 -0.75
C ALA A 98 3.58 -10.54 -1.73
N GLY A 99 3.85 -10.67 -3.03
CA GLY A 99 3.13 -9.93 -4.06
C GLY A 99 1.63 -10.25 -4.08
N LEU A 100 1.26 -11.53 -3.99
CA LEU A 100 -0.13 -11.96 -3.89
C LEU A 100 -0.80 -11.34 -2.67
N PHE A 101 -0.15 -11.44 -1.51
CA PHE A 101 -0.65 -10.86 -0.28
C PHE A 101 -0.90 -9.35 -0.41
N VAL A 102 0.08 -8.59 -0.91
CA VAL A 102 -0.02 -7.14 -1.02
C VAL A 102 -1.11 -6.74 -2.03
N TRP A 103 -1.25 -7.44 -3.16
CA TRP A 103 -2.22 -7.07 -4.20
C TRP A 103 -3.65 -7.41 -3.79
N PHE A 104 -3.85 -8.49 -3.02
CA PHE A 104 -5.17 -8.87 -2.52
C PHE A 104 -5.52 -8.25 -1.17
N ALA A 105 -4.58 -7.60 -0.47
CA ALA A 105 -4.82 -6.95 0.81
C ALA A 105 -6.00 -5.94 0.80
N PRO A 106 -6.17 -5.07 -0.23
CA PRO A 106 -7.32 -4.17 -0.28
C PRO A 106 -8.66 -4.92 -0.37
N ALA A 107 -8.72 -6.00 -1.16
CA ALA A 107 -9.91 -6.83 -1.29
C ALA A 107 -10.24 -7.55 0.03
N ALA A 108 -9.23 -8.14 0.67
CA ALA A 108 -9.36 -8.81 1.96
C ALA A 108 -9.81 -7.81 3.06
N THR A 109 -9.27 -6.60 3.05
CA THR A 109 -9.65 -5.55 4.00
C THR A 109 -11.11 -5.14 3.79
N ALA A 110 -11.54 -4.93 2.54
CA ALA A 110 -12.92 -4.58 2.23
C ALA A 110 -13.89 -5.68 2.68
N ALA A 111 -13.57 -6.95 2.40
CA ALA A 111 -14.35 -8.10 2.88
C ALA A 111 -14.40 -8.16 4.42
N ALA A 112 -13.26 -7.94 5.08
CA ALA A 112 -13.17 -7.92 6.54
C ALA A 112 -14.02 -6.78 7.14
N MET A 113 -14.04 -5.59 6.52
CA MET A 113 -14.89 -4.48 6.96
C MET A 113 -16.38 -4.83 6.83
N ALA A 114 -16.80 -5.46 5.72
CA ALA A 114 -18.17 -5.93 5.54
C ALA A 114 -18.55 -6.98 6.60
N ILE A 115 -17.69 -7.98 6.85
CA ILE A 115 -17.93 -9.02 7.86
C ILE A 115 -18.01 -8.40 9.27
N GLN A 116 -17.07 -7.53 9.63
CA GLN A 116 -17.08 -6.84 10.92
C GLN A 116 -18.33 -5.98 11.10
N ALA A 117 -18.81 -5.32 10.04
CA ALA A 117 -20.05 -4.55 10.09
C ALA A 117 -21.26 -5.42 10.43
N VAL A 118 -21.38 -6.58 9.75
CA VAL A 118 -22.45 -7.57 10.01
C VAL A 118 -22.38 -8.12 11.43
N LEU A 119 -21.19 -8.55 11.87
CA LEU A 119 -21.00 -9.13 13.22
C LEU A 119 -21.27 -8.13 14.34
N ARG A 120 -20.96 -6.84 14.14
CA ARG A 120 -21.14 -5.79 15.16
C ARG A 120 -22.49 -5.07 15.04
N GLY A 121 -23.25 -5.30 13.97
CA GLY A 121 -24.47 -4.53 13.67
C GLY A 121 -24.23 -3.03 13.48
N ARG A 122 -22.98 -2.62 13.19
CA ARG A 122 -22.58 -1.22 13.01
C ARG A 122 -21.55 -1.07 11.90
N ILE A 123 -21.76 -0.11 11.02
CA ILE A 123 -20.78 0.33 10.03
C ILE A 123 -20.38 1.78 10.28
N HIS A 124 -19.08 2.04 10.34
CA HIS A 124 -18.50 3.36 10.56
C HIS A 124 -17.85 3.86 9.28
N PHE A 125 -18.23 5.06 8.84
CA PHE A 125 -17.54 5.80 7.80
C PHE A 125 -16.74 6.93 8.44
N VAL A 126 -15.43 7.00 8.13
CA VAL A 126 -14.51 7.96 8.75
C VAL A 126 -14.77 9.40 8.25
N ARG A 127 -15.20 9.58 6.99
CA ARG A 127 -15.44 10.91 6.40
C ARG A 127 -16.61 10.89 5.39
N PRO A 128 -17.68 11.69 5.62
CA PRO A 128 -18.00 12.36 6.88
C PRO A 128 -18.21 11.31 8.01
N PRO A 129 -17.82 11.62 9.26
CA PRO A 129 -17.94 10.67 10.36
C PRO A 129 -19.41 10.32 10.60
N ARG A 130 -19.80 9.10 10.25
CA ARG A 130 -21.17 8.57 10.44
C ARG A 130 -21.13 7.10 10.81
N ASP A 131 -21.95 6.77 11.80
CA ASP A 131 -22.27 5.39 12.17
C ASP A 131 -23.67 5.06 11.66
N TYR A 132 -23.79 3.97 10.89
CA TYR A 132 -25.09 3.39 10.58
C TYR A 132 -25.25 2.09 11.36
N LEU A 133 -26.33 1.98 12.11
CA LEU A 133 -26.64 0.82 12.92
C LEU A 133 -27.71 -0.02 12.22
N LEU A 134 -27.56 -1.34 12.28
CA LEU A 134 -28.57 -2.27 11.75
C LEU A 134 -29.92 -2.09 12.47
N ALA A 135 -29.90 -1.73 13.75
CA ALA A 135 -31.10 -1.60 14.58
C ALA A 135 -31.93 -0.34 14.27
N THR A 136 -31.29 0.78 13.93
CA THR A 136 -31.97 2.08 13.75
C THR A 136 -32.08 2.48 12.28
N ASP A 137 -31.06 2.16 11.46
CA ASP A 137 -30.93 2.62 10.07
C ASP A 137 -30.57 1.45 9.13
N PRO A 138 -31.41 0.41 9.04
CA PRO A 138 -31.07 -0.85 8.36
C PRO A 138 -30.75 -0.65 6.87
N ILE A 139 -31.40 0.30 6.20
CA ILE A 139 -31.16 0.57 4.77
C ILE A 139 -29.75 1.12 4.56
N ALA A 140 -29.38 2.17 5.30
CA ALA A 140 -28.06 2.79 5.18
C ALA A 140 -26.95 1.82 5.64
N PHE A 141 -27.22 1.00 6.66
CA PHE A 141 -26.33 -0.07 7.08
C PHE A 141 -26.03 -1.05 5.94
N TRP A 142 -27.06 -1.62 5.30
CA TRP A 142 -26.89 -2.58 4.21
C TRP A 142 -26.29 -1.96 2.95
N GLN A 143 -26.58 -0.69 2.65
CA GLN A 143 -25.89 0.06 1.60
C GLN A 143 -24.39 0.17 1.87
N GLY A 144 -24.00 0.45 3.11
CA GLY A 144 -22.60 0.50 3.52
C GLY A 144 -21.90 -0.86 3.41
N VAL A 145 -22.56 -1.94 3.83
CA VAL A 145 -22.04 -3.31 3.66
C VAL A 145 -21.88 -3.63 2.18
N GLY A 146 -22.89 -3.33 1.36
CA GLY A 146 -22.86 -3.50 -0.09
C GLY A 146 -21.72 -2.73 -0.75
N PHE A 147 -21.46 -1.49 -0.33
CA PHE A 147 -20.32 -0.69 -0.81
C PHE A 147 -18.98 -1.42 -0.58
N TRP A 148 -18.72 -1.92 0.63
CA TRP A 148 -17.49 -2.66 0.91
C TRP A 148 -17.37 -3.95 0.11
N LEU A 149 -18.48 -4.67 -0.11
CA LEU A 149 -18.47 -5.87 -0.95
C LEU A 149 -18.18 -5.53 -2.42
N ILE A 150 -18.77 -4.48 -2.97
CA ILE A 150 -18.50 -4.00 -4.33
C ILE A 150 -17.03 -3.59 -4.47
N MET A 151 -16.50 -2.81 -3.52
CA MET A 151 -15.10 -2.41 -3.51
C MET A 151 -14.17 -3.63 -3.39
N GLY A 152 -14.51 -4.58 -2.53
CA GLY A 152 -13.76 -5.83 -2.38
C GLY A 152 -13.71 -6.65 -3.66
N ALA A 153 -14.86 -6.81 -4.33
CA ALA A 153 -14.95 -7.49 -5.62
C ALA A 153 -14.14 -6.76 -6.71
N LEU A 154 -14.22 -5.43 -6.78
CA LEU A 154 -13.45 -4.62 -7.71
C LEU A 154 -11.94 -4.79 -7.50
N PHE A 155 -11.46 -4.68 -6.25
CA PHE A 155 -10.04 -4.87 -5.95
C PHE A 155 -9.57 -6.30 -6.24
N ALA A 156 -10.37 -7.31 -5.88
CA ALA A 156 -10.07 -8.70 -6.20
C ALA A 156 -9.97 -8.93 -7.70
N PHE A 157 -10.90 -8.34 -8.48
CA PHE A 157 -10.90 -8.42 -9.93
C PHE A 157 -9.65 -7.78 -10.55
N LEU A 158 -9.26 -6.58 -10.10
CA LEU A 158 -8.06 -5.89 -10.59
C LEU A 158 -6.77 -6.65 -10.23
N ALA A 159 -6.67 -7.13 -8.98
CA ALA A 159 -5.57 -7.98 -8.54
C ALA A 159 -5.50 -9.26 -9.37
N TRP A 160 -6.64 -9.91 -9.61
CA TRP A 160 -6.72 -11.10 -10.44
C TRP A 160 -6.32 -10.82 -11.89
N ARG A 161 -6.74 -9.70 -12.49
CA ARG A 161 -6.33 -9.32 -13.85
C ARG A 161 -4.82 -9.15 -13.98
N TYR A 162 -4.15 -8.68 -12.92
CA TYR A 162 -2.69 -8.65 -12.86
C TYR A 162 -2.09 -10.07 -12.71
N TRP A 163 -2.63 -10.92 -11.85
CA TRP A 163 -2.04 -12.22 -11.53
C TRP A 163 -2.36 -13.34 -12.53
N ARG A 164 -3.54 -13.33 -13.17
CA ARG A 164 -4.02 -14.35 -14.11
C ARG A 164 -2.97 -14.75 -15.17
N PRO A 165 -2.40 -13.83 -15.98
CA PRO A 165 -1.46 -14.22 -17.03
C PRO A 165 -0.12 -14.75 -16.49
N ARG A 166 0.21 -14.44 -15.23
CA ARG A 166 1.46 -14.87 -14.57
C ARG A 166 1.34 -16.26 -13.94
N LEU A 167 0.16 -16.57 -13.39
CA LEU A 167 -0.11 -17.85 -12.75
C LEU A 167 -0.62 -18.91 -13.73
N ILE A 168 -1.33 -18.48 -14.78
CA ILE A 168 -1.94 -19.36 -15.78
C ILE A 168 -1.57 -18.84 -17.19
N PRO A 169 -0.37 -19.18 -17.69
CA PRO A 169 0.14 -18.63 -18.96
C PRO A 169 -0.70 -19.03 -20.19
N ASN A 170 -1.39 -20.19 -20.13
CA ASN A 170 -2.14 -20.75 -21.26
C ASN A 170 -3.61 -20.28 -21.33
N ALA A 171 -4.09 -19.48 -20.38
CA ALA A 171 -5.47 -18.99 -20.41
C ALA A 171 -5.66 -17.79 -21.37
N ALA A 172 -4.59 -17.30 -21.99
CA ALA A 172 -4.59 -16.20 -22.96
C ALA A 172 -4.62 -16.68 -24.43
N SER A 173 -4.58 -17.99 -24.67
CA SER A 173 -4.71 -18.59 -26.01
C SER A 173 -6.11 -19.11 -26.32
N GLU A 174 -7.09 -18.85 -25.45
CA GLU A 174 -8.48 -19.33 -25.58
C GLU A 174 -9.54 -18.21 -25.64
N ASP A 175 -9.12 -16.94 -25.73
CA ASP A 175 -9.99 -15.80 -26.09
C ASP A 175 -9.65 -15.33 -27.52
#